data_AF-S1RNL2-F1
#
_entry.id   AF-S1RNL2-F1
#
_cell.length_a   1.000
_cell.length_b   1.000
_cell.length_c   1.000
_cell.angle_alpha   90.00
_cell.angle_beta   90.00
_cell.angle_gamma   90.00
#
_symmetry.space_group_name_H-M   'P 1'
#
loop_
_entity.id
_entity.type
_entity.pdbx_description
1 polymer ?
#
loop_
_entity_poly.entity_id
_entity_poly.type
_entity_poly.pdbx_seq_one_letter_code
_entity_poly.pdbx_strand_id
1 'polypeptide(L)'
;MVTLKPGQELKLYFKTKIVKEDGKIVNRFYGINAENPDFNKDSNTVETQVHVRKLMVNKAVDEAEAKTGDTLTYKLTVENTGTAKWVETLTDKLTDDLQALKTEVGSF
;
A
#
# COMPACT_ATOMS: atom_id res chain seq x y z
N MET A 1 -8.98 38.05 0.85
CA MET A 1 -8.13 38.12 -0.35
C MET A 1 -6.71 38.41 0.13
N VAL A 2 -5.70 37.72 -0.41
CA VAL A 2 -4.30 38.00 -0.09
C VAL A 2 -3.73 38.88 -1.21
N THR A 3 -3.05 39.95 -0.84
CA THR A 3 -2.33 40.83 -1.77
C THR A 3 -0.84 40.75 -1.45
N LEU A 4 -0.02 40.48 -2.45
CA LEU A 4 1.45 40.50 -2.34
C LEU A 4 1.99 41.73 -3.05
N LYS A 5 2.78 42.55 -2.34
CA LYS A 5 3.53 43.66 -2.92
C LYS A 5 4.84 43.16 -3.54
N PRO A 6 5.49 43.95 -4.43
CA PRO A 6 6.79 43.59 -4.98
C PRO A 6 7.80 43.22 -3.90
N GLY A 7 8.46 42.07 -4.07
CA GLY A 7 9.46 41.54 -3.13
C GLY A 7 8.89 40.83 -1.89
N GLN A 8 7.57 40.77 -1.71
CA GLN A 8 6.96 40.01 -0.61
C GLN A 8 6.81 38.52 -0.95
N GLU A 9 7.06 37.68 0.04
CA GLU A 9 6.86 36.25 -0.02
C GLU A 9 5.71 35.84 0.91
N LEU A 10 4.84 34.94 0.45
CA LEU A 10 3.91 34.21 1.30
C LEU A 10 4.28 32.73 1.32
N LYS A 11 4.47 32.18 2.53
CA LYS A 11 4.67 30.74 2.73
C LYS A 11 3.35 30.12 3.21
N LEU A 12 2.86 29.13 2.46
CA LEU A 12 1.65 28.39 2.78
C LEU A 12 2.00 26.94 3.12
N TYR A 13 1.46 26.44 4.23
CA TYR A 13 1.56 25.04 4.62
C TYR A 13 0.15 24.50 4.86
N PHE A 14 -0.12 23.32 4.29
CA PHE A 14 -1.35 22.59 4.56
C PHE A 14 -1.06 21.10 4.63
N LYS A 15 -1.92 20.38 5.35
CA LYS A 15 -1.87 18.92 5.48
C LYS A 15 -3.12 18.33 4.84
N THR A 16 -2.95 17.23 4.14
CA THR A 16 -4.04 16.47 3.53
C THR A 16 -3.88 15.00 3.89
N LYS A 17 -4.99 14.26 3.87
CA LYS A 17 -4.99 12.80 4.04
C LYS A 17 -5.07 12.16 2.65
N ILE A 18 -4.22 11.17 2.41
CA ILE A 18 -4.28 10.38 1.18
C ILE A 18 -5.55 9.50 1.24
N VAL A 19 -6.37 9.60 0.20
CA VAL A 19 -7.59 8.78 0.00
C VAL A 19 -7.49 7.87 -1.22
N LYS A 20 -6.40 8.00 -1.99
CA LYS A 20 -6.13 7.14 -3.15
C LYS A 20 -5.62 5.81 -2.63
N GLU A 21 -6.23 4.73 -3.10
CA GLU A 21 -5.77 3.37 -2.77
C GLU A 21 -4.40 3.13 -3.40
N ASP A 22 -4.28 3.14 -4.74
CA ASP A 22 -3.01 2.92 -5.44
C ASP A 22 -2.78 3.94 -6.56
N GLY A 23 -1.50 4.20 -6.85
CA GLY A 23 -1.07 4.99 -8.00
C GLY A 23 -0.69 6.44 -7.67
N LYS A 24 -0.61 7.25 -8.72
CA LYS A 24 0.00 8.58 -8.67
C LYS A 24 -0.97 9.66 -8.15
N ILE A 25 -0.51 10.47 -7.20
CA ILE A 25 -1.11 11.74 -6.79
C ILE A 25 -0.34 12.87 -7.46
N VAL A 26 -1.07 13.82 -8.04
CA VAL A 26 -0.52 15.05 -8.62
C VAL A 26 -1.14 16.22 -7.90
N ASN A 27 -0.30 17.10 -7.34
CA ASN A 27 -0.74 18.32 -6.68
C ASN A 27 -0.15 19.54 -7.40
N ARG A 28 -0.99 20.56 -7.60
CA ARG A 28 -0.63 21.83 -8.24
C ARG A 28 -1.37 22.96 -7.56
N PHE A 29 -0.69 24.07 -7.31
CA PHE A 29 -1.34 25.30 -6.88
C PHE A 29 -1.83 26.08 -8.10
N TYR A 30 -3.06 26.60 -8.02
CA TYR A 30 -3.64 27.52 -8.99
C TYR A 30 -3.89 28.87 -8.33
N GLY A 31 -3.13 29.88 -8.77
CA GLY A 31 -3.27 31.26 -8.33
C GLY A 31 -4.19 32.03 -9.27
N ILE A 32 -5.24 32.65 -8.71
CA ILE A 32 -6.15 33.52 -9.45
C ILE A 32 -5.85 34.97 -9.10
N ASN A 33 -5.65 35.79 -10.13
CA ASN A 33 -5.69 37.24 -10.02
C ASN A 33 -7.13 37.70 -10.32
N ALA A 34 -7.80 38.21 -9.28
CA ALA A 34 -9.20 38.63 -9.39
C ALA A 34 -9.39 39.92 -10.20
N GLU A 35 -8.35 40.73 -10.38
CA GLU A 35 -8.40 42.00 -11.11
C GLU A 35 -8.14 41.79 -12.61
N ASN A 36 -7.27 40.82 -12.95
CA ASN A 36 -7.00 40.44 -14.33
C ASN A 36 -6.65 38.94 -14.45
N PRO A 37 -7.57 38.13 -14.99
CA PRO A 37 -7.37 36.69 -15.21
C PRO A 37 -6.17 36.31 -16.09
N ASP A 38 -5.68 37.21 -16.95
CA ASP A 38 -4.50 36.96 -17.79
C ASP A 38 -3.22 36.79 -16.95
N PHE A 39 -3.23 37.26 -15.71
CA PHE A 39 -2.15 37.08 -14.75
C PHE A 39 -2.36 35.89 -13.80
N ASN A 40 -3.33 35.01 -14.05
CA ASN A 40 -3.45 33.75 -13.33
C ASN A 40 -2.17 32.92 -13.52
N LYS A 41 -1.76 32.21 -12.47
CA LYS A 41 -0.49 31.48 -12.46
C LYS A 41 -0.63 30.13 -11.80
N ASP A 42 -0.20 29.09 -12.49
CA ASP A 42 0.03 27.78 -11.93
C ASP A 42 1.44 27.68 -11.31
N SER A 43 1.56 26.90 -10.24
CA SER A 43 2.86 26.38 -9.80
C SER A 43 3.33 25.24 -10.70
N ASN A 44 4.55 24.76 -10.46
CA ASN A 44 4.92 23.43 -10.90
C ASN A 44 3.99 22.36 -10.28
N THR A 45 3.94 21.18 -10.89
CA THR A 45 3.32 20.01 -10.29
C THR A 45 4.32 19.31 -9.37
N VAL A 46 3.80 18.76 -8.27
CA VAL A 46 4.52 17.79 -7.44
C VAL A 46 3.76 16.48 -7.48
N GLU A 47 4.50 15.39 -7.50
CA GLU A 47 3.94 14.06 -7.71
C GLU A 47 4.33 13.15 -6.55
N THR A 48 3.41 12.30 -6.13
CA THR A 48 3.63 11.33 -5.06
C THR A 48 3.04 10.01 -5.48
N GLN A 49 3.85 8.97 -5.48
CA GLN A 49 3.39 7.62 -5.77
C GLN A 49 2.84 7.00 -4.48
N VAL A 50 1.60 6.50 -4.54
CA VAL A 50 1.00 5.68 -3.49
C VAL A 50 1.16 4.23 -3.89
N HIS A 51 1.53 3.39 -2.92
CA HIS A 51 1.61 1.95 -3.08
C HIS A 51 0.74 1.27 -2.03
N VAL A 52 0.06 0.19 -2.42
CA VAL A 52 -0.76 -0.62 -1.52
C VAL A 52 -0.07 -1.91 -1.14
N ARG A 53 -0.20 -2.28 0.13
CA ARG A 53 0.17 -3.61 0.63
C ARG A 53 -1.06 -4.49 0.62
N LYS A 54 -1.06 -5.56 -0.16
CA LYS A 54 -2.18 -6.50 -0.21
C LYS A 54 -1.67 -7.91 -0.50
N LEU A 55 -2.05 -8.85 0.36
CA LEU A 55 -1.78 -10.27 0.15
C LEU A 55 -3.07 -11.03 -0.08
N MET A 56 -3.02 -12.01 -0.96
CA MET A 56 -3.97 -13.11 -1.01
C MET A 56 -3.27 -14.36 -0.48
N VAL A 57 -3.89 -15.03 0.49
CA VAL A 57 -3.35 -16.24 1.10
C VAL A 57 -4.39 -17.35 0.98
N ASN A 58 -4.01 -18.45 0.35
CA ASN A 58 -4.83 -19.64 0.23
C ASN A 58 -4.12 -20.80 0.91
N LYS A 59 -4.83 -21.48 1.83
CA LYS A 59 -4.36 -22.69 2.49
C LYS A 59 -5.21 -23.86 2.01
N ALA A 60 -4.55 -24.91 1.56
CA ALA A 60 -5.18 -26.16 1.17
C ALA A 60 -4.55 -27.31 1.95
N VAL A 61 -5.33 -28.38 2.10
CA VAL A 61 -4.89 -29.67 2.61
C VAL A 61 -5.16 -30.71 1.52
N ASP A 62 -4.34 -31.74 1.46
CA ASP A 62 -4.50 -32.87 0.53
C ASP A 62 -5.73 -33.73 0.86
N GLU A 63 -6.05 -33.92 2.15
CA GLU A 63 -7.20 -34.70 2.61
C GLU A 63 -8.06 -33.93 3.62
N ALA A 64 -9.40 -33.99 3.46
CA ALA A 64 -10.35 -33.30 4.33
C ALA A 64 -10.70 -34.09 5.61
N GLU A 65 -10.43 -35.39 5.61
CA GLU A 65 -10.66 -36.31 6.72
C GLU A 65 -9.38 -37.11 6.96
N ALA A 66 -9.02 -37.32 8.23
CA ALA A 66 -7.81 -38.05 8.62
C ALA A 66 -8.02 -38.74 9.97
N LYS A 67 -7.21 -39.75 10.26
CA LYS A 67 -7.15 -40.45 11.54
C LYS A 67 -5.86 -40.13 12.28
N THR A 68 -5.83 -40.43 13.57
CA THR A 68 -4.61 -40.28 14.37
C THR A 68 -3.48 -41.10 13.78
N GLY A 69 -2.35 -40.44 13.50
CA GLY A 69 -1.17 -41.05 12.89
C GLY A 69 -1.04 -40.82 11.38
N ASP A 70 -2.11 -40.36 10.71
CA ASP A 70 -2.04 -39.97 9.31
C ASP A 70 -1.17 -38.71 9.14
N THR A 71 -0.60 -38.55 7.96
CA THR A 71 0.19 -37.37 7.59
C THR A 71 -0.61 -36.53 6.61
N LEU A 72 -0.86 -35.27 6.97
CA LEU A 72 -1.52 -34.30 6.10
C LEU A 72 -0.50 -33.31 5.53
N THR A 73 -0.59 -33.04 4.24
CA THR A 73 0.25 -32.05 3.57
C THR A 73 -0.53 -30.76 3.37
N TYR A 74 -0.14 -29.72 4.09
CA TYR A 74 -0.71 -28.39 3.91
C TYR A 74 0.09 -27.59 2.88
N LYS A 75 -0.60 -27.03 1.90
CA LYS A 75 -0.03 -26.11 0.90
C LYS A 75 -0.54 -24.70 1.15
N LEU A 76 0.40 -23.78 1.43
CA LEU A 76 0.14 -22.34 1.44
C LEU A 76 0.54 -21.74 0.10
N THR A 77 -0.37 -21.00 -0.52
CA THR A 77 -0.08 -20.16 -1.69
C THR A 77 -0.29 -18.72 -1.27
N VAL A 78 0.78 -17.92 -1.31
CA VAL A 78 0.76 -16.50 -0.95
C VAL A 78 1.10 -15.68 -2.18
N GLU A 79 0.21 -14.76 -2.54
CA GLU A 79 0.36 -13.86 -3.68
C GLU A 79 0.35 -12.41 -3.20
N ASN A 80 1.40 -11.65 -3.54
CA ASN A 80 1.38 -10.20 -3.38
C ASN A 80 0.58 -9.57 -4.54
N THR A 81 -0.68 -9.23 -4.25
CA THR A 81 -1.60 -8.58 -5.20
C THR A 81 -1.55 -7.05 -5.07
N GLY A 82 -0.71 -6.53 -4.19
CA GLY A 82 -0.46 -5.10 -4.03
C GLY A 82 0.69 -4.59 -4.89
N THR A 83 0.91 -3.28 -4.86
CA THR A 83 1.99 -2.62 -5.58
C THR A 83 3.20 -2.30 -4.70
N ALA A 84 3.07 -2.47 -3.39
CA ALA A 84 4.17 -2.36 -2.44
C ALA A 84 4.88 -3.70 -2.25
N LYS A 85 6.21 -3.67 -2.09
CA LYS A 85 6.99 -4.86 -1.70
C LYS A 85 6.57 -5.33 -0.30
N TRP A 86 6.28 -6.62 -0.17
CA TRP A 86 6.13 -7.28 1.12
C TRP A 86 7.48 -7.79 1.61
N VAL A 87 7.94 -7.35 2.78
CA VAL A 87 9.22 -7.76 3.39
C VAL A 87 8.98 -8.09 4.85
N GLU A 88 8.34 -9.22 5.09
CA GLU A 88 8.08 -9.75 6.43
C GLU A 88 8.16 -11.28 6.41
N THR A 89 8.28 -11.88 7.58
CA THR A 89 8.20 -13.33 7.77
C THR A 89 6.75 -13.78 7.72
N LEU A 90 6.45 -14.79 6.90
CA LEU A 90 5.17 -15.49 6.94
C LEU A 90 5.25 -16.61 7.98
N THR A 91 4.24 -16.73 8.85
CA THR A 91 4.20 -17.76 9.89
C THR A 91 2.81 -18.38 9.93
N ASP A 92 2.77 -19.71 9.98
CA ASP A 92 1.56 -20.49 10.19
C ASP A 92 1.72 -21.26 11.49
N LYS A 93 0.84 -20.99 12.47
CA LYS A 93 0.91 -21.62 13.78
C LYS A 93 0.09 -22.91 13.75
N LEU A 94 0.76 -24.05 13.91
CA LEU A 94 0.08 -25.33 14.08
C LEU A 94 -0.63 -25.39 15.45
N THR A 95 -1.77 -26.09 15.49
CA THR A 95 -2.47 -26.41 16.74
C THR A 95 -1.76 -27.55 17.46
N ASP A 96 -2.08 -27.75 18.73
CA ASP A 96 -1.49 -28.83 19.54
C ASP A 96 -1.95 -30.23 19.06
N ASP A 97 -3.00 -30.30 18.23
CA ASP A 97 -3.49 -31.53 17.60
C ASP A 97 -2.57 -32.00 16.46
N LEU A 98 -1.69 -31.14 15.95
CA LEU A 98 -0.80 -31.42 14.82
C LEU A 98 0.66 -31.38 15.26
N GLN A 99 1.41 -32.43 14.89
CA GLN A 99 2.85 -32.48 15.09
C GLN A 99 3.56 -32.15 13.77
N ALA A 100 4.46 -31.17 13.78
CA ALA A 100 5.23 -30.81 12.58
C ALA A 100 6.23 -31.92 12.22
N LEU A 101 6.04 -32.55 11.05
CA LEU A 101 6.93 -33.61 10.58
C LEU A 101 8.15 -33.08 9.80
N LYS A 102 8.05 -31.88 9.20
CA LYS A 102 9.11 -30.96 8.70
C LYS A 102 8.43 -29.81 7.93
N THR A 103 8.90 -28.57 8.09
CA THR A 103 8.47 -27.44 7.26
C THR A 103 9.41 -27.31 6.06
N GLU A 104 8.95 -27.65 4.86
CA GLU A 104 9.58 -27.14 3.64
C GLU A 104 9.07 -25.72 3.41
N VAL A 105 9.84 -24.74 3.88
CA VAL A 105 9.63 -23.36 3.45
C VAL A 105 10.15 -23.29 2.03
N GLY A 106 9.25 -23.23 1.06
CA GLY A 106 9.61 -22.79 -0.29
C GLY A 106 10.21 -21.40 -0.19
N SER A 107 11.48 -21.26 -0.58
CA SER A 107 12.13 -19.95 -0.72
C SER A 107 11.29 -19.10 -1.68
N PHE A 108 10.86 -17.91 -1.23
CA PHE A 108 10.45 -16.85 -2.15
C PHE A 108 11.69 -16.18 -2.75
#